data_AF-A0A5N7C0W1-F1
#
_entry.id   AF-A0A5N7C0W1-F1
#
_cell.length_a   1.000
_cell.length_b   1.000
_cell.length_c   1.000
_cell.angle_alpha   90.00
_cell.angle_beta   90.00
_cell.angle_gamma   90.00
#
_symmetry.space_group_name_H-M   'P 1'
#
loop_
_entity.id
_entity.type
_entity.pdbx_description
1 polymer ?
#
loop_
_entity_poly.entity_id
_entity_poly.type
_entity_poly.pdbx_seq_one_letter_code
_entity_poly.pdbx_strand_id
1 'polypeptide(L)'
;MFSLYNEHWRAVYHWRPWYDEDPHIKICQYHGIIGSPGQLLREELLIIVGTMCTLMNREKFRKHLVIPVMMFSFIGERHGRIILAHFNGPGQRLVVHMSKLYRFLAEDEDSLALFTRYAASVVEPSGNTKRLVG
;
A
#
# COMPACT_ATOMS: atom_id res chain seq x y z
N MET A 1 27.42 -1.41 17.32
CA MET A 1 27.25 -2.57 16.42
C MET A 1 25.89 -2.42 15.76
N PHE A 2 25.82 -1.80 14.58
CA PHE A 2 24.58 -1.59 13.82
C PHE A 2 24.50 -2.64 12.73
N SER A 3 23.76 -3.70 12.97
CA SER A 3 23.30 -4.60 11.92
C SER A 3 21.85 -4.90 12.21
N LEU A 4 20.97 -4.52 11.29
CA LEU A 4 19.65 -5.10 11.00
C LEU A 4 19.10 -4.36 9.76
N TYR A 5 19.90 -4.22 8.70
CA TYR A 5 19.31 -3.97 7.38
C TYR A 5 18.64 -5.28 6.98
N ASN A 6 17.31 -5.26 6.95
CA ASN A 6 16.47 -6.40 6.67
C ASN A 6 16.69 -6.78 5.20
N GLU A 7 17.57 -7.74 4.92
CA GLU A 7 17.85 -8.23 3.55
C GLU A 7 16.62 -8.92 2.91
N HIS A 8 15.53 -9.08 3.68
CA HIS A 8 14.26 -9.62 3.23
C HIS A 8 13.13 -8.60 3.39
N TRP A 9 12.79 -7.93 2.29
CA TRP A 9 11.58 -7.10 2.17
C TRP A 9 10.35 -7.98 2.37
N ARG A 10 9.63 -7.82 3.48
CA ARG A 10 8.38 -8.54 3.75
C ARG A 10 7.34 -7.59 4.30
N ALA A 11 6.10 -7.73 3.81
CA ALA A 11 4.98 -6.99 4.37
C ALA A 11 4.76 -7.37 5.85
N VAL A 12 5.16 -6.48 6.76
CA VAL A 12 5.07 -6.68 8.22
C VAL A 12 3.61 -6.74 8.70
N TYR A 13 2.77 -5.77 8.32
CA TYR A 13 1.35 -5.75 8.70
C TYR A 13 0.49 -5.60 7.45
N HIS A 14 -0.45 -6.53 7.25
CA HIS A 14 -1.43 -6.43 6.19
C HIS A 14 -2.79 -6.92 6.68
N TRP A 15 -3.85 -6.29 6.19
CA TRP A 15 -5.21 -6.71 6.48
C TRP A 15 -6.08 -6.57 5.25
N ARG A 16 -7.17 -7.35 5.24
CA ARG A 16 -8.14 -7.40 4.14
C ARG A 16 -9.55 -7.21 4.68
N PRO A 17 -10.48 -6.80 3.82
CA PRO A 17 -11.91 -6.79 4.15
C PRO A 17 -12.38 -8.17 4.57
N TRP A 18 -13.50 -8.21 5.28
CA TRP A 18 -14.13 -9.45 5.74
C TRP A 18 -14.64 -10.34 4.59
N TYR A 19 -14.86 -9.78 3.39
CA TYR A 19 -15.23 -10.53 2.20
C TYR A 19 -14.02 -11.27 1.61
N ASP A 20 -14.04 -12.60 1.66
CA ASP A 20 -12.87 -13.43 1.29
C ASP A 20 -12.47 -13.34 -0.21
N GLU A 21 -13.44 -13.02 -1.08
CA GLU A 21 -13.21 -12.79 -2.52
C GLU A 21 -12.70 -11.37 -2.84
N ASP A 22 -12.58 -10.44 -1.90
CA ASP A 22 -12.11 -9.09 -2.20
C ASP A 22 -10.58 -9.07 -2.40
N PRO A 23 -10.06 -8.66 -3.59
CA PRO A 23 -8.62 -8.62 -3.86
C PRO A 23 -7.92 -7.41 -3.23
N HIS A 24 -8.65 -6.41 -2.72
CA HIS A 24 -8.05 -5.23 -2.12
C HIS A 24 -7.26 -5.61 -0.87
N ILE A 25 -6.09 -4.99 -0.71
CA ILE A 25 -5.24 -5.20 0.46
C ILE A 25 -4.74 -3.88 1.01
N LYS A 26 -4.79 -3.77 2.34
CA LYS A 26 -4.15 -2.70 3.10
C LYS A 26 -2.87 -3.22 3.72
N ILE A 27 -1.80 -2.44 3.64
CA ILE A 27 -0.46 -2.79 4.11
C ILE A 27 0.06 -1.64 4.97
N CYS A 28 0.67 -1.92 6.11
CA CYS A 28 1.40 -0.95 6.93
C CYS A 28 2.87 -1.35 7.00
N GLN A 29 3.77 -0.47 6.55
CA GLN A 29 5.22 -0.70 6.49
C GLN A 29 5.98 0.43 7.17
N TYR A 30 7.10 0.05 7.82
CA TYR A 30 8.05 0.99 8.41
C TYR A 30 9.38 0.90 7.66
N HIS A 31 9.96 2.06 7.34
CA HIS A 31 11.24 2.20 6.67
C HIS A 31 12.19 3.01 7.54
N GLY A 32 13.39 2.47 7.80
CA GLY A 32 14.42 3.13 8.62
C GLY A 32 15.18 4.26 7.92
N ILE A 33 14.78 4.63 6.70
CA ILE A 33 15.44 5.65 5.88
C ILE A 33 14.66 6.97 5.89
N ILE A 34 15.33 8.08 5.57
CA ILE A 34 14.68 9.39 5.41
C ILE A 34 14.14 9.49 3.98
N GLY A 35 12.83 9.65 3.84
CA GLY A 35 12.18 9.81 2.53
C GLY A 35 12.16 11.26 2.06
N SER A 36 12.19 11.45 0.75
CA SER A 36 12.00 12.76 0.10
C SER A 36 10.55 12.92 -0.37
N PRO A 37 9.98 14.15 -0.29
CA PRO A 37 8.69 14.45 -0.90
C PRO A 37 8.69 14.09 -2.40
N GLY A 38 7.60 13.47 -2.88
CA GLY A 38 7.42 13.14 -4.29
C GLY A 38 8.24 11.96 -4.82
N GLN A 39 9.18 11.39 -4.05
CA GLN A 39 9.99 10.25 -4.47
C GLN A 39 9.46 8.96 -3.86
N LEU A 40 9.20 7.95 -4.69
CA LEU A 40 8.85 6.60 -4.25
C LEU A 40 10.11 5.85 -3.81
N LEU A 41 10.08 5.20 -2.66
CA LEU A 41 11.17 4.36 -2.18
C LEU A 41 11.17 3.04 -2.96
N ARG A 42 12.37 2.50 -3.20
CA ARG A 42 12.51 1.17 -3.82
C ARG A 42 11.79 0.10 -3.01
N GLU A 43 11.86 0.21 -1.69
CA GLU A 43 11.27 -0.70 -0.71
C GLU A 43 9.75 -0.75 -0.82
N GLU A 44 9.12 0.42 -0.86
CA GLU A 44 7.69 0.60 -1.09
C GLU A 44 7.24 -0.06 -2.39
N LEU A 45 7.96 0.19 -3.48
CA LEU A 45 7.65 -0.38 -4.79
C LEU A 45 7.74 -1.90 -4.78
N LEU A 46 8.80 -2.46 -4.18
CA LEU A 46 8.99 -3.91 -4.09
C LEU A 46 7.89 -4.58 -3.27
N ILE A 47 7.46 -3.96 -2.16
CA ILE A 47 6.38 -4.50 -1.33
C ILE A 47 5.05 -4.45 -2.08
N ILE A 48 4.75 -3.36 -2.78
CA ILE A 48 3.55 -3.22 -3.61
C ILE A 48 3.51 -4.32 -4.68
N VAL A 49 4.55 -4.39 -5.52
CA VAL A 49 4.60 -5.32 -6.65
C VAL A 49 4.67 -6.77 -6.17
N GLY A 50 5.51 -7.05 -5.18
CA GLY A 50 5.62 -8.38 -4.59
C GLY A 50 4.28 -8.86 -3.99
N THR A 51 3.54 -7.97 -3.34
CA THR A 51 2.21 -8.30 -2.82
C THR A 51 1.23 -8.57 -3.96
N MET A 52 1.19 -7.73 -4.99
CA MET A 52 0.33 -7.93 -6.16
C MET A 52 0.60 -9.28 -6.83
N CYS A 53 1.86 -9.58 -7.16
CA CYS A 53 2.25 -10.87 -7.75
C CYS A 53 1.87 -12.05 -6.86
N THR A 54 2.13 -11.96 -5.55
CA THR A 54 1.79 -13.02 -4.60
C THR A 54 0.29 -13.28 -4.53
N LEU A 55 -0.54 -12.22 -4.55
CA LEU A 55 -1.99 -12.37 -4.48
C LEU A 55 -2.59 -12.82 -5.82
N MET A 56 -2.13 -12.30 -6.95
CA MET A 56 -2.59 -12.74 -8.28
C MET A 56 -2.36 -14.24 -8.52
N ASN A 57 -1.29 -14.81 -7.96
CA ASN A 57 -1.01 -16.24 -8.08
C ASN A 57 -1.89 -17.13 -7.19
N ARG A 58 -2.75 -16.57 -6.32
CA ARG A 58 -3.66 -17.36 -5.49
C ARG A 58 -4.92 -17.71 -6.28
N GLU A 59 -5.32 -18.98 -6.22
CA GLU A 59 -6.51 -19.49 -6.90
C GLU A 59 -7.76 -18.65 -6.62
N LYS A 60 -7.94 -18.22 -5.36
CA LYS A 60 -9.10 -17.41 -4.97
C LYS A 60 -9.22 -16.06 -5.68
N PHE A 61 -8.13 -15.52 -6.21
CA PHE A 61 -8.13 -14.23 -6.90
C PHE A 61 -8.03 -14.35 -8.42
N ARG A 62 -8.08 -15.56 -9.00
CA ARG A 62 -8.02 -15.77 -10.46
C ARG A 62 -9.09 -15.02 -11.26
N LYS A 63 -10.24 -14.73 -10.64
CA LYS A 63 -11.34 -13.97 -11.28
C LYS A 63 -11.06 -12.46 -11.36
N HIS A 64 -10.00 -11.98 -10.69
CA HIS A 64 -9.64 -10.57 -10.63
C HIS A 64 -8.46 -10.29 -11.56
N LEU A 65 -8.58 -9.20 -12.30
CA LEU A 65 -7.55 -8.73 -13.23
C LEU A 65 -6.56 -7.78 -12.55
N VAL A 66 -6.94 -7.23 -11.40
CA VAL A 66 -6.19 -6.23 -10.66
C VAL A 66 -6.26 -6.54 -9.17
N ILE A 67 -5.12 -6.36 -8.48
CA ILE A 67 -5.01 -6.41 -7.02
C ILE A 67 -4.68 -4.99 -6.54
N PRO A 68 -5.66 -4.20 -6.09
CA PRO A 68 -5.39 -2.86 -5.58
C PRO A 68 -4.71 -2.93 -4.20
N VAL A 69 -3.67 -2.13 -4.04
CA VAL A 69 -2.90 -2.02 -2.79
C VAL A 69 -3.03 -0.62 -2.23
N MET A 70 -3.42 -0.53 -0.96
CA MET A 70 -3.29 0.67 -0.15
C MET A 70 -2.18 0.44 0.86
N MET A 71 -1.16 1.28 0.86
CA MET A 71 -0.04 1.17 1.78
C MET A 71 0.10 2.41 2.64
N PHE A 72 0.17 2.20 3.95
CA PHE A 72 0.60 3.18 4.93
C PHE A 72 2.11 3.00 5.10
N SER A 73 2.89 3.91 4.51
CA SER A 73 4.33 3.91 4.64
C SER A 73 4.75 4.89 5.72
N PHE A 74 5.35 4.38 6.78
CA PHE A 74 6.01 5.15 7.82
C PHE A 74 7.51 5.18 7.53
N ILE A 75 8.10 6.37 7.53
CA ILE A 75 9.43 6.62 6.99
C ILE A 75 10.23 7.46 8.00
N GLY A 76 11.39 6.97 8.39
CA GLY A 76 12.23 7.59 9.42
C GLY A 76 11.48 7.70 10.75
N GLU A 77 11.84 8.68 11.56
CA GLU A 77 11.35 8.71 12.95
C GLU A 77 9.86 9.05 13.09
N ARG A 78 9.33 9.96 12.25
CA ARG A 78 7.99 10.57 12.47
C ARG A 78 7.31 11.03 11.18
N HIS A 79 7.57 10.39 10.05
CA HIS A 79 6.88 10.73 8.80
C HIS A 79 6.10 9.56 8.25
N GLY A 80 5.09 9.85 7.44
CA GLY A 80 4.46 8.82 6.65
C GLY A 80 3.59 9.34 5.53
N ARG A 81 3.23 8.44 4.64
CA ARG A 81 2.35 8.71 3.50
C ARG A 81 1.44 7.54 3.21
N ILE A 82 0.36 7.83 2.51
CA ILE A 82 -0.57 6.84 1.99
C ILE A 82 -0.25 6.68 0.50
N ILE A 83 -0.08 5.43 0.08
CA ILE A 83 0.18 5.06 -1.31
C ILE A 83 -0.98 4.18 -1.79
N LEU A 84 -1.59 4.55 -2.90
CA LEU A 84 -2.60 3.74 -3.60
C LEU A 84 -1.99 3.26 -4.90
N ALA A 85 -1.96 1.96 -5.11
CA ALA A 85 -1.36 1.37 -6.29
C ALA A 85 -2.25 0.29 -6.91
N HIS A 86 -2.29 0.28 -8.24
CA HIS A 86 -2.98 -0.76 -9.00
C HIS A 86 -2.44 -0.82 -10.44
N PHE A 87 -2.68 -1.93 -11.13
CA PHE A 87 -2.44 -2.00 -12.57
C PHE A 87 -3.63 -1.41 -13.36
N ASN A 88 -3.37 -0.65 -14.41
CA ASN A 88 -4.41 0.00 -15.23
C ASN A 88 -4.87 -0.80 -16.45
N GLY A 89 -5.00 -2.11 -16.32
CA GLY A 89 -5.60 -2.95 -17.37
C GLY A 89 -4.67 -3.25 -18.55
N PRO A 90 -5.18 -3.30 -19.81
CA PRO A 90 -4.42 -3.81 -20.95
C PRO A 90 -3.30 -2.84 -21.30
N GLY A 91 -2.07 -3.24 -21.03
CA GLY A 91 -0.88 -2.37 -21.03
C GLY A 91 -0.05 -2.47 -19.76
N GLN A 92 -0.59 -3.10 -18.69
CA GLN A 92 0.12 -3.53 -17.48
C GLN A 92 0.97 -2.43 -16.81
N ARG A 93 0.57 -1.15 -16.93
CA ARG A 93 1.30 -0.09 -16.23
C ARG A 93 0.85 -0.03 -14.79
N LEU A 94 1.83 -0.03 -13.89
CA LEU A 94 1.60 0.20 -12.48
C LEU A 94 1.30 1.69 -12.29
N VAL A 95 0.08 2.00 -11.85
CA VAL A 95 -0.32 3.34 -11.43
C VAL A 95 -0.06 3.45 -9.94
N VAL A 96 0.65 4.51 -9.53
CA VAL A 96 0.96 4.79 -8.13
C VAL A 96 0.55 6.22 -7.82
N HIS A 97 -0.43 6.36 -6.92
CA HIS A 97 -0.81 7.63 -6.33
C HIS A 97 -0.21 7.72 -4.94
N MET A 98 0.52 8.80 -4.68
CA MET A 98 1.13 9.07 -3.38
C MET A 98 0.53 10.32 -2.79
N SER A 99 0.18 10.28 -1.51
CA SER A 99 -0.07 11.51 -0.76
C SER A 99 1.23 12.30 -0.58
N LYS A 100 1.11 13.55 -0.08
CA LYS A 100 2.26 14.23 0.52
C LYS A 100 2.83 13.41 1.69
N LEU A 101 4.08 13.69 2.05
CA LEU A 101 4.70 13.15 3.24
C LEU A 101 4.21 13.94 4.45
N TYR A 102 3.42 13.30 5.32
CA TYR A 102 2.90 13.87 6.56
C TYR A 102 3.93 13.69 7.68
N ARG A 103 3.90 14.60 8.65
CA ARG A 103 4.75 14.55 9.83
C ARG A 103 3.87 14.29 11.06
N PHE A 104 4.15 13.22 11.78
CA PHE A 104 3.42 12.87 12.99
C PHE A 104 4.09 13.52 14.20
N LEU A 105 3.58 14.70 14.57
CA LEU A 105 3.90 15.34 15.84
C LEU A 105 2.70 15.21 16.79
N ALA A 106 2.95 15.35 18.10
CA ALA A 106 1.89 15.29 19.10
C ALA A 106 0.76 16.31 18.86
N GLU A 107 1.07 17.42 18.20
CA GLU A 107 0.12 18.50 17.88
C GLU A 107 -0.57 18.31 16.51
N ASP A 108 -0.14 17.34 15.70
CA ASP A 108 -0.69 17.08 14.35
C ASP A 108 -1.75 15.97 14.40
N GLU A 109 -2.88 16.28 15.06
CA GLU A 109 -4.04 15.39 15.15
C GLU A 109 -4.67 15.11 13.78
N ASP A 110 -4.58 16.07 12.85
CA ASP A 110 -5.16 15.96 11.50
C ASP A 110 -4.52 14.84 10.68
N SER A 111 -3.19 14.72 10.74
CA SER A 111 -2.47 13.65 10.04
C SER A 111 -2.85 12.28 10.59
N LEU A 112 -2.95 12.13 11.91
CA LEU A 112 -3.35 10.87 12.53
C LEU A 112 -4.82 10.52 12.23
N ALA A 113 -5.71 11.51 12.28
CA ALA A 113 -7.11 11.34 11.93
C ALA A 113 -7.27 10.92 10.46
N LEU A 114 -6.51 11.52 9.54
CA LEU A 114 -6.50 11.13 8.13
C LEU A 114 -6.08 9.67 7.96
N PHE A 115 -4.96 9.25 8.55
CA PHE A 115 -4.47 7.88 8.44
C PHE A 115 -5.45 6.88 9.05
N THR A 116 -6.02 7.21 10.21
CA THR A 116 -7.06 6.41 10.86
C THR A 116 -8.28 6.25 9.96
N ARG A 117 -8.76 7.32 9.32
CA ARG A 117 -9.89 7.25 8.38
C ARG A 117 -9.59 6.32 7.21
N TYR A 118 -8.42 6.43 6.59
CA TYR A 118 -8.03 5.53 5.49
C TYR A 118 -7.82 4.09 5.98
N ALA A 119 -7.32 3.86 7.19
CA ALA A 119 -7.12 2.53 7.73
C ALA A 119 -8.46 1.85 8.07
N ALA A 120 -9.35 2.60 8.72
CA ALA A 120 -10.67 2.15 9.18
C ALA A 120 -11.74 2.18 8.08
N SER A 121 -11.50 2.84 6.94
CA SER A 121 -12.46 2.82 5.84
C SER A 121 -12.77 1.37 5.49
N VAL A 122 -14.05 1.03 5.45
CA VAL A 122 -14.45 -0.19 4.76
C VAL A 122 -13.91 -0.03 3.36
N VAL A 123 -13.24 -1.06 2.84
CA VAL A 123 -13.02 -1.11 1.40
C VAL A 123 -14.42 -1.22 0.82
N GLU A 124 -15.07 -0.09 0.54
CA GLU A 124 -15.98 -0.05 -0.58
C GLU A 124 -15.07 -0.18 -1.78
N PRO A 125 -15.04 -1.34 -2.44
CA PRO A 125 -14.18 -1.54 -3.58
C PRO A 125 -14.77 -0.71 -4.72
N SER A 126 -14.43 0.57 -4.76
CA SER A 126 -14.76 1.45 -5.87
C SER A 126 -13.94 0.98 -7.06
N GLY A 127 -14.60 0.52 -8.11
CA GLY A 127 -13.96 -0.02 -9.30
C GLY A 127 -14.10 -1.53 -9.41
N ASN A 128 -14.45 -2.00 -10.61
CA ASN A 128 -14.62 -3.41 -10.89
C ASN A 128 -13.26 -4.08 -11.11
N THR A 129 -12.80 -4.87 -10.15
CA THR A 129 -11.53 -5.60 -10.25
C THR A 129 -11.62 -6.84 -11.14
N LYS A 130 -12.82 -7.28 -11.52
CA LYS A 130 -13.09 -8.41 -12.43
C LYS A 130 -13.26 -7.96 -13.88
N ARG A 131 -13.50 -6.67 -14.14
CA ARG A 131 -13.72 -6.12 -15.48
C ARG A 131 -13.09 -4.73 -15.62
N LEU A 132 -12.24 -4.59 -16.62
CA LEU A 132 -11.59 -3.32 -16.95
C LEU A 132 -12.56 -2.50 -17.80
N VAL A 133 -12.88 -1.28 -17.38
CA VAL A 133 -13.57 -0.28 -18.21
C VAL A 133 -12.47 0.57 -18.82
N GLY A 134 -12.33 0.50 -20.15
CA GLY A 134 -11.41 1.34 -20.93
C GLY A 134 -11.97 2.72 -21.17
#